data_AF-A0A2E9UV40-F1
#
_entry.id   AF-A0A2E9UV40-F1
#
_cell.length_a   1.000
_cell.length_b   1.000
_cell.length_c   1.000
_cell.angle_alpha   90.00
_cell.angle_beta   90.00
_cell.angle_gamma   90.00
#
_symmetry.space_group_name_H-M   'P 1'
#
loop_
_entity.id
_entity.type
_entity.pdbx_description
1 polymer ?
#
loop_
_entity_poly.entity_id
_entity_poly.type
_entity_poly.pdbx_seq_one_letter_code
_entity_poly.pdbx_strand_id
1 'polypeptide(L)'
;MLAALGAFAGITIYFPFHVSTAESIPYHRWQSVRVAVLLAFAYFTLLHIFRGTKALYPIKFLEIFIKILTITGIILFYRTNMLATDYGIILFFVACSAILHVSARPRLRKYFSRK
;
A
#
# COMPACT_ATOMS: atom_id res chain seq x y z
N MET A 1 -8.10 -5.07 10.46
CA MET A 1 -8.40 -6.34 11.17
C MET A 1 -9.77 -6.88 10.78
N LEU A 2 -10.86 -6.11 10.94
CA LEU A 2 -12.22 -6.54 10.56
C LEU A 2 -12.34 -7.00 9.10
N ALA A 3 -11.83 -6.22 8.15
CA ALA A 3 -11.85 -6.59 6.72
C ALA A 3 -11.04 -7.86 6.41
N ALA A 4 -9.94 -8.12 7.14
CA ALA A 4 -9.14 -9.32 6.96
C ALA A 4 -9.86 -10.56 7.52
N LEU A 5 -10.47 -10.44 8.69
CA LEU A 5 -11.29 -11.50 9.29
C LEU A 5 -12.53 -11.80 8.42
N GLY A 6 -13.17 -10.76 7.89
CA GLY A 6 -14.27 -10.88 6.93
C GLY A 6 -13.86 -11.67 5.68
N ALA A 7 -12.68 -11.38 5.13
CA ALA A 7 -12.18 -12.10 3.95
C ALA A 7 -12.02 -13.61 4.21
N PHE A 8 -11.56 -14.02 5.40
CA PHE A 8 -11.51 -15.44 5.79
C PHE A 8 -12.90 -16.08 5.93
N ALA A 9 -13.92 -15.29 6.25
CA ALA A 9 -15.32 -15.72 6.32
C ALA A 9 -16.08 -15.58 4.97
N GLY A 10 -15.39 -15.24 3.87
CA GLY A 10 -15.99 -15.03 2.55
C GLY A 10 -16.72 -13.70 2.37
N ILE A 11 -16.58 -12.76 3.32
CA ILE A 11 -17.15 -11.42 3.29
C ILE A 11 -16.08 -10.44 2.79
N THR A 12 -16.36 -9.79 1.66
CA THR A 12 -15.42 -8.82 1.09
C THR A 12 -15.82 -7.41 1.52
N ILE A 13 -14.96 -6.78 2.32
CA ILE A 13 -15.12 -5.37 2.72
C ILE A 13 -14.05 -4.56 1.99
N TYR A 14 -14.47 -3.60 1.16
CA TYR A 14 -13.55 -2.75 0.43
C TYR A 14 -13.96 -1.28 0.46
N PHE A 15 -12.96 -0.41 0.36
CA PHE A 15 -13.11 1.04 0.38
C PHE A 15 -13.93 1.55 -0.83
N PRO A 16 -14.79 2.58 -0.72
CA PRO A 16 -15.01 3.46 0.44
C PRO A 16 -15.76 2.82 1.61
N PHE A 17 -16.92 2.19 1.41
CA PHE A 17 -17.65 1.44 2.45
C PHE A 17 -18.58 0.40 1.81
N HIS A 18 -18.03 -0.49 0.98
CA HIS A 18 -18.82 -1.56 0.36
C HIS A 18 -18.59 -2.88 1.09
N VAL A 19 -19.68 -3.53 1.46
CA VAL A 19 -19.71 -4.89 1.98
C VAL A 19 -20.41 -5.73 0.92
N SER A 20 -19.66 -6.60 0.26
CA SER A 20 -20.22 -7.54 -0.70
C SER A 20 -20.02 -8.96 -0.20
N THR A 21 -21.09 -9.75 -0.25
CA THR A 21 -21.03 -11.20 -0.03
C THR A 21 -20.63 -11.83 -1.36
N ALA A 22 -19.44 -12.45 -1.42
CA ALA A 22 -18.94 -13.19 -2.58
C ALA A 22 -18.76 -12.43 -3.91
N GLU A 23 -18.97 -11.12 -3.98
CA GLU A 23 -18.74 -10.36 -5.22
C GLU A 23 -17.23 -10.10 -5.44
N SER A 24 -16.77 -10.32 -6.66
CA SER A 24 -15.35 -10.16 -7.01
C SER A 24 -14.91 -8.71 -6.88
N ILE A 25 -13.90 -8.45 -6.04
CA ILE A 25 -13.20 -7.16 -6.02
C ILE A 25 -12.84 -6.78 -7.46
N PRO A 26 -13.09 -5.55 -7.91
CA PRO A 26 -12.75 -5.13 -9.27
C PRO A 26 -11.30 -5.47 -9.61
N TYR A 27 -11.10 -6.16 -10.75
CA TYR A 27 -9.84 -6.81 -11.11
C TYR A 27 -8.62 -5.88 -11.03
N HIS A 28 -8.78 -4.64 -11.46
CA HIS A 28 -7.73 -3.62 -11.46
C HIS A 28 -7.21 -3.27 -10.06
N ARG A 29 -8.07 -3.31 -9.02
CA ARG A 29 -7.68 -3.03 -7.63
C ARG A 29 -6.85 -4.16 -7.06
N TRP A 30 -7.21 -5.40 -7.39
CA TRP A 30 -6.44 -6.56 -6.96
C TRP A 30 -5.11 -6.67 -7.72
N GLN A 31 -5.14 -6.36 -9.02
CA GLN A 31 -3.95 -6.35 -9.86
C GLN A 31 -2.93 -5.30 -9.39
N SER A 32 -3.36 -4.11 -8.98
CA SER A 32 -2.43 -3.08 -8.48
C SER A 32 -1.72 -3.51 -7.20
N VAL A 33 -2.43 -4.11 -6.25
CA VAL A 33 -1.82 -4.67 -5.03
C VAL A 33 -0.84 -5.79 -5.39
N ARG A 34 -1.20 -6.70 -6.29
CA ARG A 34 -0.32 -7.81 -6.71
C ARG A 34 0.98 -7.30 -7.32
N VAL A 35 0.90 -6.34 -8.24
CA VAL A 35 2.08 -5.75 -8.89
C VAL A 35 2.91 -4.96 -7.86
N ALA A 36 2.27 -4.21 -6.97
CA ALA A 36 2.95 -3.47 -5.92
C ALA A 36 3.75 -4.37 -4.98
N VAL A 37 3.17 -5.49 -4.55
CA VAL A 37 3.85 -6.47 -3.67
C VAL A 37 5.09 -7.05 -4.36
N LEU A 38 4.98 -7.44 -5.63
CA LEU A 38 6.10 -7.97 -6.40
C LEU A 38 7.21 -6.91 -6.59
N LEU A 39 6.85 -5.66 -6.90
CA LEU A 39 7.80 -4.56 -7.01
C LEU A 39 8.46 -4.22 -5.69
N ALA A 40 7.70 -4.22 -4.59
CA ALA A 40 8.26 -3.99 -3.26
C ALA A 40 9.27 -5.08 -2.90
N PHE A 41 8.95 -6.34 -3.16
CA PHE A 41 9.88 -7.45 -2.97
C PHE A 41 11.14 -7.27 -3.81
N ALA A 42 11.00 -6.99 -5.11
CA ALA A 42 12.14 -6.73 -6.00
C ALA A 42 13.01 -5.56 -5.50
N TYR A 43 12.37 -4.46 -5.08
CA TYR A 43 13.07 -3.29 -4.53
C TYR A 43 13.86 -3.63 -3.26
N PHE A 44 13.25 -4.34 -2.30
CA PHE A 44 13.93 -4.69 -1.06
C PHE A 44 15.03 -5.74 -1.25
N THR A 45 14.83 -6.70 -2.15
CA THR A 45 15.88 -7.64 -2.54
C THR A 45 17.08 -6.91 -3.14
N LEU A 46 16.84 -5.99 -4.07
CA LEU A 46 17.90 -5.19 -4.68
C LEU A 46 18.60 -4.30 -3.64
N LEU A 47 17.82 -3.67 -2.75
CA LEU A 47 18.34 -2.86 -1.66
C LEU A 47 19.24 -3.69 -0.74
N HIS A 48 18.85 -4.93 -0.44
CA HIS A 48 19.61 -5.84 0.41
C HIS A 48 20.92 -6.26 -0.24
N ILE A 49 20.91 -6.56 -1.54
CA ILE A 49 22.13 -6.90 -2.31
C ILE A 49 23.13 -5.73 -2.30
N PHE A 50 22.67 -4.49 -2.52
CA PHE A 50 23.58 -3.33 -2.61
C PHE A 50 23.99 -2.70 -1.28
N ARG A 51 23.10 -2.66 -0.28
CA ARG A 51 23.37 -2.00 1.02
C ARG A 51 23.70 -2.97 2.15
N GLY A 52 23.64 -4.27 1.89
CA GLY A 52 23.80 -5.33 2.88
C GLY A 52 22.63 -5.44 3.86
N THR A 53 22.77 -6.33 4.83
CA THR A 53 21.78 -6.62 5.87
C THR A 53 21.73 -5.53 6.95
N LYS A 54 21.29 -4.33 6.58
CA LYS A 54 20.97 -3.29 7.57
C LYS A 54 19.53 -3.43 8.01
N ALA A 55 19.30 -3.43 9.32
CA ALA A 55 17.96 -3.44 9.89
C ALA A 55 17.16 -2.24 9.36
N LEU A 56 16.06 -2.52 8.65
CA LEU A 56 15.15 -1.51 8.16
C LEU A 56 13.99 -1.35 9.16
N TYR A 57 13.75 -0.12 9.62
CA TYR A 57 12.62 0.14 10.50
C TYR A 57 11.29 -0.15 9.79
N PRO A 58 10.29 -0.75 10.48
CA PRO A 58 8.99 -1.06 9.90
C PRO A 58 8.29 0.15 9.24
N ILE A 59 8.45 1.35 9.83
CA ILE A 59 7.88 2.58 9.27
C ILE A 59 8.49 2.96 7.91
N LYS A 60 9.78 2.66 7.71
CA LYS A 60 10.47 2.91 6.45
C LYS A 60 10.09 1.90 5.38
N PHE A 61 9.90 0.63 5.78
CA PHE A 61 9.31 -0.37 4.90
C PHE A 61 7.93 0.08 4.43
N LEU A 62 7.06 0.50 5.36
CA LEU A 62 5.69 0.92 5.06
C LEU A 62 5.66 2.17 4.16
N GLU A 63 6.52 3.16 4.42
CA GLU A 63 6.67 4.35 3.57
C GLU A 63 6.96 3.96 2.10
N ILE A 64 7.92 3.07 1.89
CA ILE A 64 8.34 2.64 0.56
C ILE A 64 7.24 1.80 -0.11
N PHE A 65 6.64 0.86 0.64
CA PHE A 65 5.57 0.02 0.13
C PHE A 65 4.37 0.85 -0.34
N ILE A 66 3.92 1.82 0.46
CA ILE A 66 2.80 2.70 0.10
C ILE A 66 3.13 3.58 -1.11
N LYS A 67 4.38 4.03 -1.25
CA LYS A 67 4.83 4.76 -2.46
C LYS A 67 4.77 3.89 -3.71
N ILE A 68 5.31 2.68 -3.64
CA ILE A 68 5.26 1.72 -4.75
C ILE A 68 3.80 1.44 -5.11
N LEU A 69 2.96 1.12 -4.12
CA LEU A 69 1.52 0.88 -4.30
C LEU A 69 0.83 2.04 -5.01
N THR A 70 1.07 3.28 -4.55
CA THR A 70 0.50 4.49 -5.15
C THR A 70 0.90 4.63 -6.62
N ILE A 71 2.19 4.46 -6.93
CA ILE A 71 2.71 4.57 -8.31
C ILE A 71 2.10 3.50 -9.21
N THR A 72 2.08 2.23 -8.77
CA THR A 72 1.43 1.16 -9.54
C THR A 72 -0.06 1.38 -9.72
N GLY A 73 -0.74 1.90 -8.70
CA GLY A 73 -2.16 2.25 -8.77
C GLY A 73 -2.40 3.30 -9.84
N ILE A 74 -1.64 4.39 -9.84
CA ILE A 74 -1.73 5.45 -10.86
C ILE A 74 -1.50 4.89 -12.27
N ILE A 75 -0.43 4.11 -12.47
CA ILE A 75 -0.08 3.54 -13.79
C ILE A 75 -1.19 2.62 -14.30
N LEU A 76 -1.71 1.71 -13.46
CA LEU A 76 -2.73 0.76 -13.87
C LEU A 76 -4.08 1.46 -14.15
N PHE A 77 -4.48 2.41 -13.30
CA PHE A 77 -5.73 3.14 -13.47
C PHE A 77 -5.71 4.01 -14.72
N TYR A 78 -4.55 4.62 -15.02
CA TYR A 78 -4.35 5.36 -16.27
C TYR A 78 -4.49 4.45 -17.49
N ARG A 79 -3.93 3.22 -17.44
CA ARG A 79 -4.07 2.26 -18.55
C ARG A 79 -5.49 1.73 -18.74
N THR A 80 -6.30 1.68 -17.68
CA THR A 80 -7.67 1.14 -17.75
C THR A 80 -8.76 2.19 -18.01
N ASN A 81 -8.41 3.46 -18.30
CA ASN A 81 -9.33 4.56 -18.63
C ASN A 81 -10.58 4.62 -17.73
N MET A 82 -10.38 4.70 -16.41
CA MET A 82 -11.47 4.57 -15.44
C MET A 82 -12.24 5.87 -15.14
N LEU A 83 -13.48 5.67 -14.70
CA LEU A 83 -14.41 6.70 -14.20
C LEU A 83 -13.87 7.40 -12.94
N ALA A 84 -14.21 8.68 -12.79
CA ALA A 84 -13.71 9.59 -11.75
C ALA A 84 -13.86 9.07 -10.30
N THR A 85 -14.84 8.20 -10.03
CA THR A 85 -15.16 7.66 -8.70
C THR A 85 -14.03 6.80 -8.11
N ASP A 86 -13.23 6.15 -8.96
CA ASP A 86 -12.15 5.25 -8.54
C ASP A 86 -10.87 5.98 -8.12
N TYR A 87 -10.72 7.26 -8.47
CA TYR A 87 -9.56 8.08 -8.11
C TYR A 87 -9.51 8.43 -6.61
N GLY A 88 -10.62 8.32 -5.89
CA GLY A 88 -10.66 8.54 -4.44
C GLY A 88 -9.69 7.64 -3.67
N ILE A 89 -9.51 6.39 -4.14
CA ILE A 89 -8.57 5.43 -3.54
C ILE A 89 -7.12 5.87 -3.75
N ILE A 90 -6.79 6.38 -4.94
CA ILE A 90 -5.44 6.89 -5.22
C ILE A 90 -5.14 8.10 -4.35
N LEU A 91 -6.08 9.03 -4.23
CA LEU A 91 -5.92 10.21 -3.39
C LEU A 91 -5.72 9.83 -1.91
N PHE A 92 -6.45 8.82 -1.42
CA PHE A 92 -6.24 8.25 -0.10
C PHE A 92 -4.81 7.71 0.07
N PHE A 93 -4.31 6.91 -0.87
CA PHE A 93 -2.95 6.38 -0.79
C PHE A 93 -1.87 7.47 -0.90
N VAL A 94 -2.10 8.52 -1.69
CA VAL A 94 -1.24 9.70 -1.74
C VAL A 94 -1.20 10.40 -0.38
N ALA A 95 -2.35 10.59 0.27
CA ALA A 95 -2.43 11.17 1.61
C ALA A 95 -1.69 10.30 2.65
N CYS A 96 -1.90 8.97 2.64
CA CYS A 96 -1.14 8.05 3.49
C CYS A 96 0.37 8.13 3.23
N SER A 97 0.79 8.19 1.97
CA SER A 97 2.19 8.36 1.58
C SER A 97 2.77 9.66 2.15
N ALA A 98 2.03 10.77 2.08
CA ALA A 98 2.45 12.05 2.63
C ALA A 98 2.60 12.00 4.17
N ILE A 99 1.62 11.42 4.87
CA ILE A 99 1.65 11.24 6.33
C ILE A 99 2.84 10.37 6.74
N LEU A 100 3.07 9.26 6.05
CA LEU A 100 4.19 8.37 6.32
C LEU A 100 5.53 9.04 6.03
N HIS A 101 5.62 9.84 4.97
CA HIS A 101 6.83 10.58 4.65
C HIS A 101 7.18 11.59 5.74
N VAL A 102 6.20 12.31 6.27
CA VAL A 102 6.38 13.20 7.42
C VAL A 102 6.75 12.41 8.68
N SER A 103 6.05 11.31 8.95
CA SER A 103 6.25 10.49 10.16
C SER A 103 7.61 9.78 10.19
N ALA A 104 8.11 9.41 9.01
CA ALA A 104 9.39 8.73 8.86
C ALA A 104 10.59 9.70 8.85
N ARG A 105 10.38 11.01 9.06
CA ARG A 105 11.47 11.99 9.25
C ARG A 105 12.18 11.76 10.60
N PRO A 106 13.50 12.02 10.67
CA PRO A 106 14.32 11.70 11.84
C PRO A 106 13.91 12.42 13.14
N ARG A 107 13.04 13.44 13.09
CA ARG A 107 12.56 14.16 14.28
C ARG A 107 11.59 13.32 15.13
N LEU A 108 10.80 12.43 14.51
CA LEU A 108 9.95 11.44 15.19
C LEU A 108 10.69 10.12 15.50
N ARG A 109 11.92 9.94 14.99
CA ARG A 109 12.81 8.79 15.30
C ARG A 109 13.09 8.66 16.80
N LYS A 110 13.03 9.76 17.56
CA LYS A 110 13.20 9.75 19.02
C LYS A 110 12.01 9.14 19.78
N TYR A 111 10.80 9.14 19.20
CA TYR A 111 9.60 8.61 19.86
C TYR A 111 9.54 7.08 19.82
N PHE A 112 9.93 6.46 18.70
CA PHE A 112 9.95 4.99 18.57
C PHE A 112 11.31 4.34 18.91
N SER A 113 12.33 5.15 19.24
CA SER A 113 13.65 4.67 19.69
C SER A 113 13.83 4.79 21.21
N ARG A 114 12.80 5.21 21.95
CA ARG A 114 12.80 5.19 23.41
C ARG A 114 11.95 4.01 23.89
N LYS A 115 12.67 3.03 24.44
CA LYS A 115 12.28 1.69 24.93
C LYS A 115 12.17 0.64 23.85
#